data_AF-A0A1Y4UGZ3-F1
#
_entry.id   AF-A0A1Y4UGZ3-F1
#
_cell.length_a   1.000
_cell.length_b   1.000
_cell.length_c   1.000
_cell.angle_alpha   90.00
_cell.angle_beta   90.00
_cell.angle_gamma   90.00
#
_symmetry.space_group_name_H-M   'P 1'
#
loop_
_entity.id
_entity.type
_entity.pdbx_description
1 polymer ?
#
loop_
_entity_poly.entity_id
_entity_poly.type
_entity_poly.pdbx_seq_one_letter_code
_entity_poly.pdbx_strand_id
1 'polypeptide(L)'
;MSKYNEYAQRLDVAFKTAREEYMEAWNQLQAAQKAERDAQAWRAETYRGENDLRRQRAKAELLEAEHTFKATESRVWAEFDRQKEAIRRELESDVRASSTVDPDAIDANALELLKSGILTADDVFSLVNKYDANVTMLRLISKHAKELADDKNTDAKTRGQLYVLCSQIGNGKNSTMRNFSDLVEISNYCSGRGGGGTQRTTPAHTVAMAGKWEELASTAVENF
;
A
#
# COMPACT_ATOMS: atom_id res chain seq x y z
N MET A 1 -3.48 -16.86 14.03
CA MET A 1 -3.30 -15.43 13.74
C MET A 1 -2.04 -14.96 14.41
N SER A 2 -1.20 -14.23 13.69
CA SER A 2 0.02 -13.64 14.23
C SER A 2 -0.31 -12.61 15.31
N LYS A 3 0.62 -12.36 16.24
CA LYS A 3 0.50 -11.21 17.16
C LYS A 3 0.44 -9.87 16.42
N TYR A 4 0.86 -9.84 15.16
CA TYR A 4 0.85 -8.64 14.31
C TYR A 4 -0.42 -8.48 13.46
N ASN A 5 -1.39 -9.41 13.54
CA ASN A 5 -2.62 -9.36 12.73
C ASN A 5 -3.38 -8.04 12.88
N GLU A 6 -3.35 -7.44 14.06
CA GLU A 6 -3.96 -6.14 14.34
C GLU A 6 -3.48 -5.02 13.39
N TYR A 7 -2.24 -5.07 12.90
CA TYR A 7 -1.71 -4.07 11.99
C TYR A 7 -2.35 -4.17 10.60
N ALA A 8 -2.57 -5.39 10.11
CA ALA A 8 -3.27 -5.62 8.85
C ALA A 8 -4.75 -5.24 8.96
N GLN A 9 -5.40 -5.57 10.08
CA GLN A 9 -6.79 -5.16 10.35
C GLN A 9 -6.94 -3.64 10.41
N ARG A 10 -6.01 -2.93 11.07
CA ARG A 10 -6.00 -1.46 11.11
C ARG A 10 -5.84 -0.84 9.73
N LEU A 11 -4.99 -1.43 8.87
CA LEU A 11 -4.85 -0.98 7.49
C LEU A 11 -6.11 -1.23 6.66
N ASP A 12 -6.76 -2.39 6.85
CA ASP A 12 -8.05 -2.73 6.22
C ASP A 12 -9.14 -1.74 6.60
N VAL A 13 -9.29 -1.43 7.89
CA VAL A 13 -10.24 -0.43 8.38
C VAL A 13 -9.92 0.94 7.80
N ALA A 14 -8.66 1.38 7.86
CA ALA A 14 -8.24 2.67 7.31
C ALA A 14 -8.57 2.80 5.81
N PHE A 15 -8.33 1.75 5.03
CA PHE A 15 -8.64 1.74 3.60
C PHE A 15 -10.15 1.79 3.35
N LYS A 16 -10.93 0.97 4.06
CA LYS A 16 -12.40 0.92 3.91
C LYS A 16 -13.05 2.25 4.29
N THR A 17 -12.62 2.88 5.39
CA THR A 17 -13.09 4.21 5.78
C THR A 17 -12.76 5.25 4.72
N ALA A 18 -11.53 5.26 4.20
CA ALA A 18 -11.15 6.18 3.13
C ALA A 18 -11.99 5.96 1.86
N ARG A 19 -12.20 4.71 1.46
CA ARG A 19 -13.03 4.35 0.32
C ARG A 19 -14.48 4.81 0.50
N GLU A 20 -15.07 4.57 1.66
CA GLU A 20 -16.46 4.96 1.96
C GLU A 20 -16.65 6.48 1.85
N GLU A 21 -15.79 7.26 2.49
CA GLU A 21 -15.82 8.73 2.39
C GLU A 21 -15.65 9.22 0.94
N TYR A 22 -14.76 8.59 0.19
CA TYR A 22 -14.55 8.90 -1.23
C TYR A 22 -15.79 8.61 -2.07
N MET A 23 -16.39 7.43 -1.88
CA MET A 23 -17.58 6.99 -2.61
C MET A 23 -18.78 7.89 -2.32
N GLU A 24 -18.97 8.31 -1.06
CA GLU A 24 -20.04 9.24 -0.69
C GLU A 24 -19.88 10.58 -1.42
N ALA A 25 -18.69 11.18 -1.38
CA ALA A 25 -18.42 12.44 -2.08
C ALA A 25 -18.58 12.30 -3.60
N TRP A 26 -18.17 11.17 -4.18
CA TRP A 26 -18.35 10.90 -5.60
C TRP A 26 -19.83 10.78 -5.98
N ASN A 27 -20.63 10.10 -5.17
CA ASN A 27 -22.07 9.97 -5.38
C ASN A 27 -22.78 11.33 -5.33
N GLN A 28 -22.39 12.21 -4.41
CA GLN A 28 -22.91 13.59 -4.34
C GLN A 28 -22.58 14.38 -5.61
N LEU A 29 -21.35 14.28 -6.11
CA LEU A 29 -20.97 14.90 -7.38
C LEU A 29 -21.75 14.34 -8.57
N GLN A 30 -21.95 13.02 -8.64
CA GLN A 30 -22.78 12.39 -9.67
C GLN A 30 -24.24 12.88 -9.63
N ALA A 31 -24.81 13.02 -8.42
CA ALA A 31 -26.16 13.54 -8.25
C ALA A 31 -26.28 14.99 -8.74
N ALA A 32 -25.31 15.86 -8.41
CA ALA A 32 -25.27 17.24 -8.89
C ALA A 32 -25.11 17.32 -10.42
N GLN A 33 -24.24 16.49 -11.01
CA GLN A 33 -24.10 16.39 -12.47
C GLN A 33 -25.38 15.93 -13.18
N LYS A 34 -26.16 15.06 -12.54
CA LYS A 34 -27.47 14.63 -13.06
C LYS A 34 -28.50 15.75 -12.92
N ALA A 35 -28.56 16.42 -11.78
CA ALA A 35 -29.48 17.54 -11.53
C ALA A 35 -29.26 18.69 -12.53
N GLU A 36 -28.00 18.99 -12.86
CA GLU A 36 -27.61 19.98 -13.86
C GLU A 36 -28.11 19.59 -15.25
N ARG A 37 -27.85 18.34 -15.69
CA ARG A 37 -28.35 17.81 -16.96
C ARG A 37 -29.87 17.84 -17.05
N ASP A 38 -30.57 17.45 -15.97
CA ASP A 38 -32.03 17.45 -15.90
C ASP A 38 -32.58 18.89 -15.98
N ALA A 39 -31.93 19.87 -15.34
CA ALA A 39 -32.30 21.28 -15.41
C ALA A 39 -32.05 21.90 -16.80
N GLN A 40 -31.00 21.47 -17.52
CA GLN A 40 -30.76 21.88 -18.90
C GLN A 40 -31.81 21.31 -19.86
N ALA A 41 -32.14 20.03 -19.72
CA ALA A 41 -33.09 19.30 -20.57
C ALA A 41 -34.55 19.75 -20.37
N TRP A 42 -34.85 20.40 -19.24
CA TRP A 42 -36.19 20.86 -18.92
C TRP A 42 -36.67 21.96 -19.88
N ARG A 43 -37.82 21.72 -20.51
CA ARG A 43 -38.49 22.62 -21.47
C ARG A 43 -39.97 22.77 -21.10
N ALA A 44 -40.30 23.48 -20.02
CA ALA A 44 -41.68 23.98 -19.93
C ALA A 44 -41.84 25.28 -20.69
N GLU A 45 -42.93 25.32 -21.42
CA GLU A 45 -43.33 26.35 -22.39
C GLU A 45 -43.79 27.65 -21.72
N THR A 46 -44.08 27.60 -20.42
CA THR A 46 -44.90 28.61 -19.74
C THR A 46 -44.11 29.77 -19.14
N TYR A 47 -42.82 29.62 -18.76
CA TYR A 47 -42.06 30.70 -18.10
C TYR A 47 -40.54 30.62 -18.31
N ARG A 48 -39.98 31.44 -19.22
CA ARG A 48 -38.52 31.44 -19.50
C ARG A 48 -37.65 31.80 -18.29
N GLY A 49 -38.07 32.75 -17.46
CA GLY A 49 -37.28 33.23 -16.31
C GLY A 49 -37.10 32.19 -15.19
N GLU A 50 -38.09 31.32 -14.96
CA GLU A 50 -38.00 30.24 -13.95
C GLU A 50 -37.00 29.16 -14.40
N ASN A 51 -36.91 28.92 -15.71
CA ASN A 51 -36.03 27.93 -16.31
C ASN A 51 -34.57 28.36 -16.20
N ASP A 52 -34.32 29.64 -16.48
CA ASP A 52 -33.00 30.23 -16.36
C ASP A 52 -32.54 30.23 -14.90
N LEU A 53 -33.43 30.55 -13.95
CA LEU A 53 -33.13 30.46 -12.52
C LEU A 53 -32.83 29.03 -12.07
N ARG A 54 -33.61 28.04 -12.54
CA ARG A 54 -33.38 26.62 -12.25
C ARG A 54 -32.02 26.14 -12.76
N ARG A 55 -31.65 26.52 -13.99
CA ARG A 55 -30.35 26.19 -14.58
C ARG A 55 -29.20 26.84 -13.83
N GLN A 56 -29.34 28.11 -13.43
CA GLN A 56 -28.32 28.80 -12.64
C GLN A 56 -28.11 28.15 -11.28
N ARG A 57 -29.19 27.75 -10.58
CA ARG A 57 -29.11 27.02 -9.30
C ARG A 57 -28.41 25.68 -9.45
N ALA A 58 -28.83 24.86 -10.41
CA ALA A 58 -28.23 23.55 -10.63
C ALA A 58 -26.75 23.64 -11.03
N LYS A 59 -26.35 24.67 -11.79
CA LYS A 59 -24.95 24.95 -12.11
C LYS A 59 -24.15 25.37 -10.87
N ALA A 60 -24.72 26.19 -9.99
CA ALA A 60 -24.07 26.58 -8.74
C ALA A 60 -23.87 25.38 -7.81
N GLU A 61 -24.89 24.53 -7.66
CA GLU A 61 -24.83 23.27 -6.90
C GLU A 61 -23.77 22.31 -7.46
N LEU A 62 -23.65 22.19 -8.79
CA LEU A 62 -22.60 21.40 -9.42
C LEU A 62 -21.20 21.92 -9.09
N LEU A 63 -20.99 23.24 -9.17
CA LEU A 63 -19.69 23.84 -8.83
C LEU A 63 -19.33 23.60 -7.36
N GLU A 64 -20.30 23.77 -6.45
CA GLU A 64 -20.11 23.48 -5.02
C GLU A 64 -19.76 22.00 -4.77
N ALA A 65 -20.47 21.09 -5.43
CA ALA A 65 -20.18 19.65 -5.35
C ALA A 65 -18.79 19.31 -5.92
N GLU A 66 -18.36 19.94 -7.02
CA GLU A 66 -17.01 19.76 -7.58
C GLU A 66 -15.91 20.23 -6.61
N HIS A 67 -16.10 21.39 -5.97
CA HIS A 67 -15.18 21.91 -4.98
C HIS A 67 -15.10 21.00 -3.74
N THR A 68 -16.26 20.59 -3.25
CA THR A 68 -16.38 19.69 -2.09
C THR A 68 -15.73 18.35 -2.37
N PHE A 69 -16.01 17.77 -3.54
CA PHE A 69 -15.41 16.50 -3.96
C PHE A 69 -13.88 16.59 -4.03
N LYS A 70 -13.32 17.63 -4.66
CA LYS A 70 -11.85 17.80 -4.75
C LYS A 70 -11.18 17.96 -3.38
N ALA A 71 -11.83 18.69 -2.47
CA ALA A 71 -11.35 18.85 -1.11
C ALA A 71 -11.38 17.52 -0.35
N THR A 72 -12.48 16.76 -0.45
CA THR A 72 -12.62 15.45 0.17
C THR A 72 -11.64 14.44 -0.42
N GLU A 73 -11.51 14.34 -1.74
CA GLU A 73 -10.54 13.46 -2.42
C GLU A 73 -9.12 13.68 -1.91
N SER A 74 -8.68 14.94 -1.86
CA SER A 74 -7.34 15.28 -1.37
C SER A 74 -7.16 14.93 0.11
N ARG A 75 -8.16 15.24 0.94
CA ARG A 75 -8.13 15.02 2.39
C ARG A 75 -8.11 13.53 2.74
N VAL A 76 -9.04 12.77 2.19
CA VAL A 76 -9.25 11.33 2.46
C VAL A 76 -7.98 10.55 2.17
N TRP A 77 -7.41 10.77 0.99
CA TRP A 77 -6.23 10.04 0.57
C TRP A 77 -4.96 10.46 1.32
N ALA A 78 -4.83 11.75 1.66
CA ALA A 78 -3.74 12.21 2.50
C ALA A 78 -3.82 11.66 3.93
N GLU A 79 -5.03 11.54 4.49
CA GLU A 79 -5.25 10.93 5.80
C GLU A 79 -4.95 9.43 5.77
N PHE A 80 -5.43 8.71 4.76
CA PHE A 80 -5.10 7.30 4.57
C PHE A 80 -3.58 7.08 4.49
N ASP A 81 -2.85 7.90 3.72
CA ASP A 81 -1.39 7.77 3.62
C ASP A 81 -0.70 8.05 4.98
N ARG A 82 -1.20 9.02 5.77
CA ARG A 82 -0.70 9.24 7.14
C ARG A 82 -0.92 8.02 8.03
N GLN A 83 -2.12 7.45 8.02
CA GLN A 83 -2.46 6.29 8.84
C GLN A 83 -1.64 5.07 8.43
N LYS A 84 -1.52 4.81 7.12
CA LYS A 84 -0.69 3.74 6.56
C LYS A 84 0.76 3.83 7.01
N GLU A 85 1.37 5.02 6.95
CA GLU A 85 2.75 5.21 7.42
C GLU A 85 2.89 5.10 8.94
N ALA A 86 1.89 5.53 9.72
CA ALA A 86 1.87 5.35 11.17
C ALA A 86 1.81 3.86 11.55
N ILE A 87 0.87 3.10 10.96
CA ILE A 87 0.73 1.65 11.16
C ILE A 87 2.03 0.93 10.80
N ARG A 88 2.64 1.29 9.66
CA ARG A 88 3.93 0.72 9.24
C ARG A 88 5.02 0.96 10.28
N ARG A 89 5.15 2.19 10.79
CA ARG A 89 6.18 2.54 11.78
C ARG A 89 5.98 1.82 13.10
N GLU A 90 4.75 1.70 13.56
CA GLU A 90 4.41 0.95 14.77
C GLU A 90 4.73 -0.54 14.60
N LEU A 91 4.32 -1.16 13.49
CA LEU A 91 4.68 -2.54 13.17
C LEU A 91 6.21 -2.72 13.11
N GLU A 92 6.93 -1.82 12.45
CA GLU A 92 8.40 -1.85 12.40
C GLU A 92 9.00 -1.74 13.80
N SER A 93 8.43 -0.91 14.68
CA SER A 93 8.87 -0.77 16.06
C SER A 93 8.67 -2.07 16.85
N ASP A 94 7.50 -2.69 16.75
CA ASP A 94 7.17 -3.92 17.47
C ASP A 94 7.95 -5.15 16.98
N VAL A 95 8.13 -5.24 15.65
CA VAL A 95 9.03 -6.22 15.06
C VAL A 95 10.43 -5.98 15.59
N ARG A 96 10.94 -4.73 15.58
CA ARG A 96 12.29 -4.42 16.10
C ARG A 96 12.44 -4.70 17.59
N ALA A 97 11.46 -4.37 18.41
CA ALA A 97 11.48 -4.58 19.85
C ALA A 97 11.55 -6.07 20.21
N SER A 98 10.89 -6.91 19.41
CA SER A 98 11.02 -8.37 19.51
C SER A 98 12.20 -8.97 18.72
N SER A 99 13.01 -8.13 18.07
CA SER A 99 14.16 -8.48 17.22
C SER A 99 15.52 -8.09 17.84
N THR A 100 15.61 -8.10 19.18
CA THR A 100 16.92 -8.05 19.84
C THR A 100 17.73 -9.24 19.37
N VAL A 101 19.03 -9.05 19.11
CA VAL A 101 19.89 -10.17 18.70
C VAL A 101 19.83 -11.22 19.80
N ASP A 102 19.39 -12.41 19.43
CA ASP A 102 19.35 -13.58 20.30
C ASP A 102 20.45 -14.55 19.87
N PRO A 103 21.52 -14.73 20.67
CA PRO A 103 22.58 -15.69 20.38
C PRO A 103 22.07 -17.13 20.32
N ASP A 104 21.03 -17.47 21.08
CA ASP A 104 20.48 -18.83 21.12
C ASP A 104 19.68 -19.15 19.85
N ALA A 105 19.27 -18.12 19.11
CA ALA A 105 18.68 -18.26 17.79
C ALA A 105 19.71 -18.56 16.68
N ILE A 106 21.02 -18.59 16.97
CA ILE A 106 22.04 -18.91 15.97
C ILE A 106 22.01 -20.42 15.67
N ASP A 107 21.75 -20.76 14.41
CA ASP A 107 22.02 -22.11 13.91
C ASP A 107 23.52 -22.24 13.62
N ALA A 108 24.22 -22.98 14.47
CA ALA A 108 25.67 -23.15 14.38
C ALA A 108 26.11 -23.76 13.03
N ASN A 109 25.34 -24.70 12.48
CA ASN A 109 25.68 -25.32 11.20
C ASN A 109 25.53 -24.33 10.04
N ALA A 110 24.46 -23.53 10.05
CA ALA A 110 24.27 -22.50 9.04
C ALA A 110 25.30 -21.37 9.16
N LEU A 111 25.70 -21.01 10.38
CA LEU A 111 26.78 -20.04 10.59
C LEU A 111 28.12 -20.55 10.05
N GLU A 112 28.45 -21.82 10.25
CA GLU A 112 29.67 -22.41 9.66
C GLU A 112 29.58 -22.47 8.13
N LEU A 113 28.42 -22.79 7.56
CA LEU A 113 28.19 -22.74 6.12
C LEU A 113 28.38 -21.32 5.57
N LEU A 114 27.84 -20.30 6.26
CA LEU A 114 28.01 -18.89 5.92
C LEU A 114 29.49 -18.45 5.95
N LYS A 115 30.27 -18.92 6.92
CA LYS A 115 31.71 -18.63 7.04
C LYS A 115 32.57 -19.36 6.01
N SER A 116 32.11 -20.48 5.49
CA SER A 116 32.91 -21.35 4.60
C SER A 116 33.28 -20.70 3.25
N GLY A 117 32.54 -19.67 2.84
CA GLY A 117 32.74 -18.98 1.56
C GLY A 117 32.24 -19.76 0.33
N ILE A 118 31.59 -20.91 0.52
CA ILE A 118 31.11 -21.75 -0.60
C ILE A 118 29.73 -21.36 -1.12
N LEU A 119 29.02 -20.48 -0.39
CA LEU A 119 27.64 -20.11 -0.72
C LEU A 119 27.57 -19.34 -2.04
N THR A 120 26.66 -19.78 -2.89
CA THR A 120 26.24 -19.05 -4.08
C THR A 120 25.13 -18.06 -3.75
N ALA A 121 24.78 -17.18 -4.70
CA ALA A 121 23.65 -16.28 -4.54
C ALA A 121 22.33 -17.06 -4.29
N ASP A 122 22.11 -18.17 -5.00
CA ASP A 122 20.91 -18.99 -4.86
C ASP A 122 20.81 -19.64 -3.47
N ASP A 123 21.94 -20.05 -2.89
CA ASP A 123 21.98 -20.57 -1.53
C ASP A 123 21.60 -19.48 -0.50
N VAL A 124 22.06 -18.25 -0.71
CA VAL A 124 21.71 -17.09 0.13
C VAL A 124 20.19 -16.84 0.08
N PHE A 125 19.58 -16.82 -1.11
CA PHE A 125 18.12 -16.68 -1.22
C PHE A 125 17.38 -17.82 -0.52
N SER A 126 17.88 -19.05 -0.63
CA SER A 126 17.29 -20.22 0.03
C SER A 126 17.38 -20.13 1.56
N LEU A 127 18.50 -19.63 2.08
CA LEU A 127 18.70 -19.43 3.53
C LEU A 127 17.77 -18.34 4.08
N VAL A 128 17.49 -17.27 3.32
CA VAL A 128 16.51 -16.25 3.73
C VAL A 128 15.13 -16.87 3.95
N ASN A 129 14.69 -17.75 3.05
CA ASN A 129 13.42 -18.44 3.19
C ASN A 129 13.42 -19.39 4.39
N LYS A 130 14.50 -20.14 4.61
CA LYS A 130 14.62 -21.07 5.74
C LYS A 130 14.58 -20.35 7.10
N TYR A 131 15.26 -19.22 7.21
CA TYR A 131 15.43 -18.47 8.46
C TYR A 131 14.52 -17.25 8.56
N ASP A 132 13.43 -17.23 7.80
CA ASP A 132 12.61 -16.04 7.67
C ASP A 132 12.04 -15.51 9.01
N ALA A 133 11.68 -16.40 9.92
CA ALA A 133 11.23 -16.03 11.27
C ALA A 133 12.39 -15.72 12.24
N ASN A 134 13.64 -15.95 11.85
CA ASN A 134 14.82 -15.84 12.69
C ASN A 134 15.63 -14.59 12.34
N VAL A 135 15.35 -13.52 13.06
CA VAL A 135 15.93 -12.20 12.81
C VAL A 135 17.46 -12.18 13.00
N THR A 136 17.99 -12.92 13.98
CA THR A 136 19.44 -13.06 14.17
C THR A 136 20.09 -13.65 12.92
N MET A 137 19.54 -14.75 12.42
CA MET A 137 20.06 -15.41 11.21
C MET A 137 19.87 -14.54 9.96
N LEU A 138 18.73 -13.84 9.80
CA LEU A 138 18.53 -12.91 8.67
C LEU A 138 19.56 -11.77 8.64
N ARG A 139 19.96 -11.24 9.80
CA ARG A 139 21.04 -10.23 9.88
C ARG A 139 22.38 -10.81 9.43
N LEU A 140 22.71 -12.02 9.86
CA LEU A 140 23.93 -12.72 9.43
C LEU A 140 23.91 -12.99 7.91
N ILE A 141 22.81 -13.54 7.41
CA ILE A 141 22.61 -13.81 5.98
C ILE A 141 22.69 -12.50 5.17
N SER A 142 22.09 -11.40 5.65
CA SER A 142 22.18 -10.10 4.98
C SER A 142 23.61 -9.60 4.86
N LYS A 143 24.43 -9.80 5.90
CA LYS A 143 25.84 -9.42 5.87
C LYS A 143 26.57 -10.21 4.79
N HIS A 144 26.38 -11.52 4.75
CA HIS A 144 27.00 -12.39 3.73
C HIS A 144 26.49 -12.09 2.31
N ALA A 145 25.20 -11.80 2.15
CA ALA A 145 24.63 -11.36 0.88
C ALA A 145 25.31 -10.08 0.36
N LYS A 146 25.61 -9.14 1.26
CA LYS A 146 26.32 -7.90 0.92
C LYS A 146 27.77 -8.19 0.52
N GLU A 147 28.47 -9.03 1.28
CA GLU A 147 29.85 -9.45 0.95
C GLU A 147 29.92 -10.10 -0.44
N LEU A 148 28.95 -10.97 -0.76
CA LEU A 148 28.86 -11.61 -2.08
C LEU A 148 28.52 -10.60 -3.20
N ALA A 149 27.69 -9.60 -2.92
CA ALA A 149 27.39 -8.52 -3.87
C ALA A 149 28.61 -7.64 -4.16
N ASP A 150 29.41 -7.38 -3.12
CA ASP A 150 30.62 -6.55 -3.16
C ASP A 150 31.81 -7.31 -3.81
N ASP A 151 31.71 -8.62 -4.02
CA ASP A 151 32.73 -9.40 -4.75
C ASP A 151 32.84 -8.92 -6.22
N LYS A 152 34.09 -8.82 -6.67
CA LYS A 152 34.44 -8.35 -8.02
C LYS A 152 34.03 -9.32 -9.12
N ASN A 153 33.92 -10.61 -8.79
CA ASN A 153 33.57 -11.68 -9.71
C ASN A 153 32.05 -11.85 -9.87
N THR A 154 31.26 -11.23 -8.99
CA THR A 154 29.79 -11.25 -9.10
C THR A 154 29.36 -10.44 -10.31
N ASP A 155 28.52 -10.99 -11.18
CA ASP A 155 28.02 -10.27 -12.33
C ASP A 155 27.05 -9.14 -11.93
N ALA A 156 26.83 -8.17 -12.83
CA ALA A 156 26.02 -6.99 -12.52
C ALA A 156 24.55 -7.32 -12.15
N LYS A 157 23.96 -8.35 -12.74
CA LYS A 157 22.58 -8.74 -12.48
C LYS A 157 22.46 -9.35 -11.08
N THR A 158 23.32 -10.32 -10.77
CA THR A 158 23.33 -10.98 -9.45
C THR A 158 23.63 -9.98 -8.33
N ARG A 159 24.60 -9.07 -8.55
CA ARG A 159 24.89 -7.98 -7.61
C ARG A 159 23.67 -7.14 -7.30
N GLY A 160 22.92 -6.73 -8.33
CA GLY A 160 21.68 -5.96 -8.16
C GLY A 160 20.65 -6.71 -7.30
N GLN A 161 20.44 -8.00 -7.57
CA GLN A 161 19.51 -8.84 -6.81
C GLN A 161 19.91 -8.97 -5.33
N LEU A 162 21.20 -9.16 -5.05
CA LEU A 162 21.71 -9.28 -3.68
C LEU A 162 21.59 -7.98 -2.89
N TYR A 163 21.80 -6.81 -3.51
CA TYR A 163 21.56 -5.53 -2.82
C TYR A 163 20.08 -5.29 -2.51
N VAL A 164 19.19 -5.67 -3.42
CA VAL A 164 17.74 -5.63 -3.16
C VAL A 164 17.41 -6.53 -1.98
N LEU A 165 17.93 -7.76 -1.95
CA LEU A 165 17.76 -8.69 -0.84
C LEU A 165 18.25 -8.07 0.48
N CYS A 166 19.46 -7.48 0.51
CA CYS A 166 20.00 -6.81 1.69
C CYS A 166 19.08 -5.68 2.20
N SER A 167 18.50 -4.89 1.29
CA SER A 167 17.52 -3.85 1.67
C SER A 167 16.25 -4.46 2.27
N GLN A 168 15.83 -5.62 1.76
CA GLN A 168 14.66 -6.35 2.22
C GLN A 168 14.85 -7.01 3.59
N ILE A 169 16.06 -7.46 3.96
CA ILE A 169 16.28 -8.25 5.20
C ILE A 169 17.26 -7.62 6.21
N GLY A 170 18.09 -6.65 5.81
CA GLY A 170 19.29 -6.22 6.55
C GLY A 170 19.09 -5.59 7.93
N ASN A 171 17.84 -5.30 8.31
CA ASN A 171 17.46 -4.86 9.65
C ASN A 171 16.71 -5.93 10.46
N GLY A 172 16.63 -7.17 9.98
CA GLY A 172 15.80 -8.22 10.57
C GLY A 172 14.35 -8.21 10.08
N LYS A 173 14.10 -7.66 8.89
CA LYS A 173 12.77 -7.62 8.26
C LYS A 173 12.38 -9.03 7.81
N ASN A 174 11.71 -9.74 8.70
CA ASN A 174 11.09 -11.05 8.47
C ASN A 174 9.90 -10.95 7.50
N SER A 175 9.26 -12.09 7.20
CA SER A 175 8.04 -12.14 6.38
C SER A 175 6.97 -11.18 6.84
N THR A 176 6.81 -10.91 8.15
CA THR A 176 5.80 -9.96 8.63
C THR A 176 5.94 -8.60 7.96
N MET A 177 7.16 -8.07 7.87
CA MET A 177 7.40 -6.78 7.22
C MET A 177 7.23 -6.83 5.70
N ARG A 178 7.51 -8.00 5.08
CA ARG A 178 7.34 -8.19 3.63
C ARG A 178 5.86 -8.33 3.26
N ASN A 179 5.14 -9.21 3.95
CA ASN A 179 3.69 -9.37 3.82
C ASN A 179 2.94 -8.05 4.05
N PHE A 180 3.38 -7.23 5.01
CA PHE A 180 2.77 -5.91 5.22
C PHE A 180 3.07 -4.95 4.07
N SER A 181 4.27 -5.01 3.51
CA SER A 181 4.63 -4.22 2.32
C SER A 181 3.79 -4.62 1.10
N ASP A 182 3.52 -5.92 0.93
CA ASP A 182 2.63 -6.43 -0.12
C ASP A 182 1.19 -5.92 0.08
N LEU A 183 0.70 -5.93 1.32
CA LEU A 183 -0.62 -5.37 1.65
C LEU A 183 -0.70 -3.86 1.39
N VAL A 184 0.38 -3.13 1.69
CA VAL A 184 0.51 -1.71 1.34
C VAL A 184 0.48 -1.50 -0.17
N GLU A 185 1.15 -2.36 -0.95
CA GLU A 185 1.12 -2.29 -2.42
C GLU A 185 -0.30 -2.52 -2.97
N ILE A 186 -1.01 -3.52 -2.44
CA ILE A 186 -2.42 -3.77 -2.76
C ILE A 186 -3.26 -2.51 -2.46
N SER A 187 -3.03 -1.85 -1.32
CA SER A 187 -3.77 -0.64 -0.96
C SER A 187 -3.50 0.54 -1.91
N ASN A 188 -2.24 0.69 -2.37
CA ASN A 188 -1.87 1.73 -3.33
C ASN A 188 -2.54 1.45 -4.69
N TYR A 189 -2.54 0.19 -5.13
CA TYR A 189 -3.25 -0.23 -6.34
C TYR A 189 -4.76 0.03 -6.24
N CYS A 190 -5.40 -0.42 -5.16
CA CYS A 190 -6.84 -0.26 -4.94
C CYS A 190 -7.24 1.21 -4.75
N SER A 191 -6.34 2.07 -4.28
CA SER A 191 -6.61 3.51 -4.25
C SER A 191 -6.71 4.15 -5.63
N GLY A 192 -6.35 3.43 -6.70
CA GLY A 192 -6.35 3.94 -8.07
C GLY A 192 -5.30 5.05 -8.31
N ARG A 193 -4.40 5.29 -7.35
CA ARG A 193 -3.30 6.26 -7.40
C ARG A 193 -1.94 5.63 -7.72
N GLY A 194 -1.90 4.30 -7.86
CA GLY A 194 -0.69 3.53 -8.14
C GLY A 194 -0.25 3.64 -9.61
N GLY A 195 0.80 4.42 -9.86
CA GLY A 195 1.47 4.53 -11.16
C GLY A 195 2.19 5.86 -11.27
N GLY A 196 3.53 5.86 -11.37
CA GLY A 196 4.35 7.06 -11.56
C GLY A 196 4.21 7.69 -12.96
N GLY A 197 2.97 7.82 -13.45
CA GLY A 197 2.64 8.35 -14.76
C GLY A 197 1.78 9.61 -14.64
N THR A 198 1.97 10.53 -15.56
CA THR A 198 1.26 11.81 -15.72
C THR A 198 -0.24 11.67 -16.04
N GLN A 199 -0.82 10.48 -15.89
CA GLN A 199 -2.25 10.24 -16.12
C GLN A 199 -3.04 10.69 -14.90
N ARG A 200 -3.82 11.77 -15.06
CA ARG A 200 -4.90 12.09 -14.12
C ARG A 200 -5.84 10.88 -14.07
N THR A 201 -5.86 10.18 -12.94
CA THR A 201 -6.81 9.12 -12.67
C THR A 201 -8.19 9.75 -12.53
N THR A 202 -9.19 9.19 -13.20
CA THR A 202 -10.57 9.71 -13.12
C THR A 202 -11.22 9.20 -11.83
N PRO A 203 -12.17 9.94 -11.25
CA PRO A 203 -12.88 9.44 -10.06
C PRO A 203 -13.56 8.09 -10.26
N ALA A 204 -14.10 7.85 -11.46
CA ALA A 204 -14.67 6.55 -11.83
C ALA A 204 -13.62 5.42 -11.80
N HIS A 205 -12.39 5.68 -12.23
CA HIS A 205 -11.30 4.71 -12.13
C HIS A 205 -10.94 4.42 -10.67
N THR A 206 -10.86 5.45 -9.82
CA THR A 206 -10.60 5.29 -8.38
C THR A 206 -11.67 4.42 -7.71
N VAL A 207 -12.95 4.65 -7.99
CA VAL A 207 -14.04 3.80 -7.47
C VAL A 207 -13.90 2.35 -7.95
N ALA A 208 -13.61 2.15 -9.24
CA ALA A 208 -13.44 0.81 -9.80
C ALA A 208 -12.27 0.05 -9.17
N MET A 209 -11.15 0.73 -8.89
CA MET A 209 -10.00 0.12 -8.22
C MET A 209 -10.29 -0.16 -6.74
N ALA A 210 -10.99 0.76 -6.06
CA ALA A 210 -11.27 0.61 -4.63
C ALA A 210 -12.25 -0.54 -4.35
N GLY A 211 -13.09 -0.90 -5.33
CA GLY A 211 -13.96 -2.08 -5.27
C GLY A 211 -13.23 -3.43 -5.34
N LYS A 212 -11.93 -3.46 -5.68
CA LYS A 212 -11.12 -4.70 -5.72
C LYS A 212 -10.46 -5.04 -4.39
N TRP A 213 -10.61 -4.18 -3.38
CA TRP A 213 -9.91 -4.32 -2.10
C TRP A 213 -10.20 -5.67 -1.43
N GLU A 214 -11.47 -6.04 -1.27
CA GLU A 214 -11.84 -7.30 -0.62
C GLU A 214 -11.28 -8.52 -1.37
N GLU A 215 -11.32 -8.52 -2.70
CA GLU A 215 -10.79 -9.61 -3.52
C GLU A 215 -9.28 -9.78 -3.34
N LEU A 216 -8.54 -8.67 -3.28
CA LEU A 216 -7.08 -8.69 -3.27
C LEU A 216 -6.47 -8.76 -1.87
N ALA A 217 -7.14 -8.19 -0.86
CA ALA A 217 -6.57 -8.01 0.47
C ALA A 217 -7.12 -8.97 1.53
N SER A 218 -8.35 -9.49 1.41
CA SER A 218 -9.00 -10.22 2.52
C SER A 218 -8.18 -11.41 3.01
N THR A 219 -7.68 -12.24 2.09
CA THR A 219 -6.82 -13.39 2.43
C THR A 219 -5.54 -12.95 3.14
N ALA A 220 -4.93 -11.84 2.70
CA ALA A 220 -3.70 -11.31 3.30
C ALA A 220 -3.96 -10.74 4.70
N VAL A 221 -5.11 -10.09 4.92
CA VAL A 221 -5.52 -9.54 6.22
C VAL A 221 -5.87 -10.67 7.20
N GLU A 222 -6.64 -11.66 6.76
CA GLU A 222 -7.08 -12.80 7.58
C GLU A 222 -5.89 -13.67 8.04
N ASN A 223 -4.91 -13.89 7.16
CA ASN A 223 -3.78 -14.76 7.42
C ASN A 223 -2.52 -14.04 7.92
N PHE A 224 -2.59 -12.72 8.17
CA PHE A 224 -1.47 -11.93 8.67
C PHE A 224 -0.98 -12.40 10.05
#